data_AF-A0A505DLS0-F1
#
_entry.id   AF-A0A505DLS0-F1
#
_cell.length_a   1.000
_cell.length_b   1.000
_cell.length_c   1.000
_cell.angle_alpha   90.00
_cell.angle_beta   90.00
_cell.angle_gamma   90.00
#
_symmetry.space_group_name_H-M   'P 1'
#
loop_
_entity.id
_entity.type
_entity.pdbx_description
1 polymer ?
#
loop_
_entity_poly.entity_id
_entity_poly.type
_entity_poly.pdbx_seq_one_letter_code
_entity_poly.pdbx_strand_id
1 'polypeptide(L)'
;MATPPTTPTDDTYRFDDLRALFINCTLKPSPQLSHTQGLLDKSRAIMDARGVATDVVRAVDHDIAPGVYPDMTEHGFATDAWPALYEQVMAADILVLVGPIWLGDNSSVMKQVVERLYGCSGILNSQGQYAYYGKAGGCLITGNEDGVKHCAMNILYSLQHLGYTIPPQADAGWIGPAGPGPSYLDPGSGGPENDFTNRNTSFMTWNLMHLAAMLKRAGGIPAHGNQRSEWEAGCSPDAANPDHR
;
A
#
# COMPACT_ATOMS: atom_id res chain seq x y z
N MET A 1 24.88 -7.31 -40.20
CA MET A 1 24.35 -7.77 -38.89
C MET A 1 24.34 -6.57 -37.99
N ALA A 2 23.17 -6.12 -37.53
CA ALA A 2 23.07 -5.02 -36.59
C ALA A 2 23.55 -5.49 -35.22
N THR A 3 24.44 -4.73 -34.60
CA THR A 3 24.91 -4.93 -33.23
C THR A 3 23.68 -4.90 -32.30
N PRO A 4 23.50 -5.89 -31.40
CA PRO A 4 22.42 -5.82 -30.43
C PRO A 4 22.60 -4.56 -29.57
N PRO A 5 21.51 -3.84 -29.22
CA PRO A 5 21.62 -2.69 -28.34
C PRO A 5 22.12 -3.16 -26.97
N THR A 6 23.28 -2.66 -26.55
CA THR A 6 23.73 -2.72 -25.17
C THR A 6 22.68 -2.03 -24.30
N THR A 7 21.98 -2.82 -23.47
CA THR A 7 21.11 -2.30 -22.43
C THR A 7 21.92 -1.35 -21.55
N PRO A 8 21.58 -0.07 -21.42
CA PRO A 8 22.24 0.80 -20.47
C PRO A 8 22.03 0.22 -19.08
N THR A 9 23.11 -0.06 -18.36
CA THR A 9 23.09 -0.18 -16.90
C THR A 9 22.79 1.22 -16.36
N ASP A 10 21.52 1.60 -16.41
CA ASP A 10 21.08 2.94 -16.05
C ASP A 10 21.00 3.06 -14.52
N ASP A 11 22.16 3.40 -13.92
CA ASP A 11 22.33 3.75 -12.50
C ASP A 11 21.62 5.05 -12.12
N THR A 12 21.03 5.79 -13.09
CA THR A 12 20.41 7.10 -12.85
C THR A 12 19.22 7.04 -11.88
N TYR A 13 18.54 5.90 -11.79
CA TYR A 13 17.35 5.73 -10.95
C TYR A 13 17.49 4.57 -9.96
N ARG A 14 18.32 4.80 -8.94
CA ARG A 14 18.46 3.95 -7.76
C ARG A 14 17.66 4.48 -6.57
N PHE A 15 17.13 3.56 -5.77
CA PHE A 15 16.31 3.81 -4.58
C PHE A 15 16.78 2.94 -3.39
N ASP A 16 18.10 2.77 -3.26
CA ASP A 16 18.74 1.91 -2.26
C ASP A 16 18.43 2.28 -0.80
N ASP A 17 17.96 3.50 -0.57
CA ASP A 17 17.56 4.01 0.74
C ASP A 17 16.06 3.82 1.05
N LEU A 18 15.27 3.28 0.12
CA LEU A 18 13.83 3.06 0.32
C LEU A 18 13.51 1.65 0.80
N ARG A 19 12.45 1.56 1.62
CA ARG A 19 11.80 0.30 2.01
C ARG A 19 10.35 0.26 1.51
N ALA A 20 9.92 -0.88 0.98
CA ALA A 20 8.55 -1.12 0.58
C ALA A 20 7.97 -2.36 1.27
N LEU A 21 6.75 -2.23 1.80
CA LEU A 21 5.99 -3.32 2.35
C LEU A 21 4.78 -3.62 1.46
N PHE A 22 4.65 -4.89 1.06
CA PHE A 22 3.45 -5.41 0.42
C PHE A 22 2.64 -6.19 1.46
N ILE A 23 1.36 -5.85 1.64
CA ILE A 23 0.44 -6.67 2.45
C ILE A 23 -0.51 -7.40 1.50
N ASN A 24 -0.32 -8.71 1.37
CA ASN A 24 -1.15 -9.61 0.57
C ASN A 24 -2.37 -10.07 1.38
N CYS A 25 -3.52 -9.49 1.06
CA CYS A 25 -4.83 -9.72 1.66
C CYS A 25 -5.63 -10.82 0.93
N THR A 26 -4.94 -11.82 0.38
CA THR A 26 -5.59 -13.05 -0.09
C THR A 26 -6.32 -13.76 1.06
N LEU A 27 -7.36 -14.52 0.73
CA LEU A 27 -8.06 -15.38 1.69
C LEU A 27 -7.37 -16.74 1.87
N LYS A 28 -6.33 -17.05 1.08
CA LYS A 28 -5.69 -18.36 1.02
C LYS A 28 -4.42 -18.38 1.90
N PRO A 29 -4.37 -19.18 2.98
CA PRO A 29 -3.20 -19.25 3.85
C PRO A 29 -2.00 -19.85 3.11
N SER A 30 -0.78 -19.49 3.52
CA SER A 30 0.43 -20.10 3.00
C SER A 30 0.49 -21.61 3.28
N PRO A 31 1.06 -22.42 2.36
CA PRO A 31 1.72 -22.05 1.11
C PRO A 31 0.78 -22.05 -0.11
N GLN A 32 -0.53 -21.93 0.06
CA GLN A 32 -1.45 -21.99 -1.08
C GLN A 32 -1.15 -20.88 -2.10
N LEU A 33 -1.31 -21.23 -3.38
CA LEU A 33 -1.12 -20.29 -4.49
C LEU A 33 -2.05 -19.10 -4.31
N SER A 34 -1.51 -17.88 -4.35
CA SER A 34 -2.29 -16.64 -4.40
C SER A 34 -2.10 -15.99 -5.78
N HIS A 35 -3.19 -15.77 -6.51
CA HIS A 35 -3.15 -15.09 -7.80
C HIS A 35 -2.65 -13.65 -7.65
N THR A 36 -3.02 -13.01 -6.54
CA THR A 36 -2.59 -11.67 -6.19
C THR A 36 -1.10 -11.62 -5.86
N GLN A 37 -0.51 -12.72 -5.36
CA GLN A 37 0.94 -12.85 -5.22
C GLN A 37 1.65 -12.73 -6.58
N GLY A 38 1.13 -13.37 -7.62
CA GLY A 38 1.75 -13.29 -8.94
C GLY A 38 1.83 -11.86 -9.49
N LEU A 39 0.82 -11.03 -9.25
CA LEU A 39 0.83 -9.63 -9.65
C LEU A 39 1.77 -8.79 -8.79
N LEU A 40 1.79 -9.03 -7.47
CA LEU A 40 2.68 -8.31 -6.56
C LEU A 40 4.15 -8.61 -6.81
N ASP A 41 4.48 -9.85 -7.18
CA ASP A 41 5.86 -10.27 -7.50
C ASP A 41 6.41 -9.49 -8.70
N LYS A 42 5.56 -9.06 -9.65
CA LYS A 42 5.98 -8.19 -10.76
C LYS A 42 6.38 -6.79 -10.29
N SER A 43 5.58 -6.18 -9.41
CA SER A 43 5.90 -4.88 -8.82
C SER A 43 7.15 -4.97 -7.95
N ARG A 44 7.22 -6.00 -7.09
CA ARG A 44 8.36 -6.29 -6.23
C ARG A 44 9.66 -6.44 -7.04
N ALA A 45 9.64 -7.19 -8.13
CA ALA A 45 10.83 -7.39 -8.97
C ALA A 45 11.36 -6.08 -9.56
N ILE A 46 10.49 -5.13 -9.92
CA ILE A 46 10.89 -3.80 -10.40
C ILE A 46 11.55 -3.01 -9.25
N MET A 47 10.95 -3.02 -8.06
CA MET A 47 11.49 -2.35 -6.88
C MET A 47 12.87 -2.92 -6.48
N ASP A 48 12.99 -4.24 -6.38
CA ASP A 48 14.24 -4.95 -6.03
C ASP A 48 15.34 -4.63 -7.05
N ALA A 49 15.03 -4.66 -8.35
CA ALA A 49 15.98 -4.33 -9.41
C ALA A 49 16.52 -2.89 -9.31
N ARG A 50 15.79 -1.99 -8.64
CA ARG A 50 16.18 -0.59 -8.43
C ARG A 50 16.71 -0.29 -7.03
N GLY A 51 16.90 -1.32 -6.20
CA GLY A 51 17.57 -1.24 -4.90
C GLY A 51 16.64 -1.06 -3.70
N VAL A 52 15.33 -0.95 -3.91
CA VAL A 52 14.37 -0.86 -2.80
C VAL A 52 14.42 -2.16 -2.00
N ALA A 53 14.51 -2.08 -0.68
CA ALA A 53 14.35 -3.25 0.17
C ALA A 53 12.86 -3.60 0.29
N THR A 54 12.46 -4.79 -0.17
CA THR A 54 11.05 -5.21 -0.20
C THR A 54 10.73 -6.34 0.78
N ASP A 55 9.66 -6.15 1.54
CA ASP A 55 9.08 -7.16 2.44
C ASP A 55 7.65 -7.50 2.01
N VAL A 56 7.21 -8.73 2.27
CA VAL A 56 5.84 -9.19 1.97
C VAL A 56 5.25 -9.84 3.21
N VAL A 57 4.09 -9.36 3.64
CA VAL A 57 3.26 -9.96 4.68
C VAL A 57 2.01 -10.54 4.02
N ARG A 58 1.72 -11.82 4.26
CA ARG A 58 0.42 -12.40 3.90
C ARG A 58 -0.49 -12.31 5.11
N ALA A 59 -1.42 -11.37 5.09
CA ALA A 59 -2.20 -11.01 6.29
C ALA A 59 -2.96 -12.19 6.90
N VAL A 60 -3.50 -13.10 6.06
CA VAL A 60 -4.24 -14.29 6.53
C VAL A 60 -3.37 -15.32 7.26
N ASP A 61 -2.04 -15.21 7.22
CA ASP A 61 -1.12 -16.08 7.97
C ASP A 61 -0.91 -15.58 9.42
N HIS A 62 -1.43 -14.40 9.75
CA HIS A 62 -1.27 -13.78 11.07
C HIS A 62 -2.62 -13.66 11.77
N ASP A 63 -2.62 -13.91 13.07
CA ASP A 63 -3.79 -13.71 13.92
C ASP A 63 -3.97 -12.22 14.21
N ILE A 64 -4.53 -11.50 13.24
CA ILE A 64 -4.87 -10.09 13.35
C ILE A 64 -6.26 -9.99 13.97
N ALA A 65 -6.37 -9.40 15.16
CA ALA A 65 -7.67 -9.21 15.79
C ALA A 65 -8.46 -8.12 15.05
N PRO A 66 -9.78 -8.25 14.80
CA PRO A 66 -10.59 -7.16 14.28
C PRO A 66 -10.71 -6.01 15.29
N GLY A 67 -10.73 -4.77 14.81
CA GLY A 67 -10.92 -3.58 15.65
C GLY A 67 -10.08 -2.39 15.22
N VAL A 68 -10.18 -1.29 15.97
CA VAL A 68 -9.62 0.02 15.60
C VAL A 68 -8.77 0.63 16.72
N TYR A 69 -8.05 -0.20 17.48
CA TYR A 69 -7.03 0.25 18.44
C TYR A 69 -5.66 -0.33 18.10
N PRO A 70 -4.53 0.29 18.50
CA PRO A 70 -3.19 -0.20 18.14
C PRO A 70 -2.92 -1.65 18.56
N ASP A 71 -3.39 -2.06 19.73
CA ASP A 71 -3.29 -3.42 20.26
C ASP A 71 -4.64 -3.88 20.80
N MET A 72 -5.29 -4.82 20.13
CA MET A 72 -6.60 -5.31 20.57
C MET A 72 -6.55 -6.24 21.78
N THR A 73 -5.36 -6.69 22.22
CA THR A 73 -5.24 -7.48 23.46
C THR A 73 -5.57 -6.64 24.69
N GLU A 74 -5.35 -5.33 24.62
CA GLU A 74 -5.81 -4.35 25.62
C GLU A 74 -7.33 -4.13 25.58
N HIS A 75 -8.01 -4.66 24.56
CA HIS A 75 -9.44 -4.50 24.29
C HIS A 75 -10.19 -5.83 24.23
N GLY A 76 -9.70 -6.85 24.94
CA GLY A 76 -10.43 -8.10 25.20
C GLY A 76 -10.17 -9.24 24.20
N PHE A 77 -9.26 -9.06 23.24
CA PHE A 77 -8.78 -10.16 22.42
C PHE A 77 -7.65 -10.92 23.12
N ALA A 78 -7.57 -12.23 22.94
CA ALA A 78 -6.52 -13.03 23.57
C ALA A 78 -5.14 -12.81 22.93
N THR A 79 -5.14 -12.49 21.63
CA THR A 79 -3.98 -12.38 20.75
C THR A 79 -4.24 -11.30 19.72
N ASP A 80 -3.20 -10.58 19.34
CA ASP A 80 -3.21 -9.66 18.20
C ASP A 80 -1.79 -9.56 17.63
N ALA A 81 -1.60 -9.98 16.39
CA ALA A 81 -0.33 -9.86 15.68
C ALA A 81 -0.07 -8.44 15.16
N TRP A 82 -1.09 -7.57 15.17
CA TRP A 82 -1.02 -6.25 14.57
C TRP A 82 0.11 -5.35 15.12
N PRO A 83 0.38 -5.27 16.44
CA PRO A 83 1.44 -4.39 16.94
C PRO A 83 2.80 -4.63 16.29
N ALA A 84 3.21 -5.90 16.12
CA ALA A 84 4.46 -6.27 15.48
C ALA A 84 4.44 -6.02 13.95
N LEU A 85 3.29 -6.23 13.29
CA LEU A 85 3.13 -5.92 11.87
C LEU A 85 3.16 -4.40 11.63
N TYR A 86 2.62 -3.62 12.55
CA TYR A 86 2.59 -2.17 12.48
C TYR A 86 3.98 -1.55 12.53
N GLU A 87 4.93 -2.15 13.27
CA GLU A 87 6.34 -1.74 13.22
C GLU A 87 6.92 -1.84 11.79
N GLN A 88 6.57 -2.90 11.05
CA GLN A 88 7.00 -3.05 9.65
C GLN A 88 6.32 -2.02 8.73
N VAL A 89 5.03 -1.74 8.95
CA VAL A 89 4.31 -0.67 8.24
C VAL A 89 5.01 0.67 8.45
N MET A 90 5.41 0.98 9.68
CA MET A 90 6.06 2.24 10.01
C MET A 90 7.50 2.32 9.53
N ALA A 91 8.20 1.20 9.42
CA ALA A 91 9.53 1.13 8.83
C ALA A 91 9.53 1.32 7.30
N ALA A 92 8.40 1.06 6.62
CA ALA A 92 8.30 1.19 5.17
C ALA A 92 8.08 2.66 4.73
N ASP A 93 8.78 3.08 3.67
CA ASP A 93 8.52 4.35 2.97
C ASP A 93 7.34 4.21 1.98
N ILE A 94 7.11 3.00 1.48
CA ILE A 94 6.04 2.65 0.54
C ILE A 94 5.19 1.51 1.12
N LEU A 95 3.87 1.69 1.14
CA LEU A 95 2.92 0.62 1.45
C LEU A 95 2.08 0.28 0.21
N VAL A 96 2.08 -0.99 -0.19
CA VAL A 96 1.21 -1.50 -1.26
C VAL A 96 0.26 -2.54 -0.69
N LEU A 97 -1.04 -2.23 -0.69
CA LEU A 97 -2.07 -3.18 -0.30
C LEU A 97 -2.49 -4.02 -1.51
N VAL A 98 -2.45 -5.34 -1.36
CA VAL A 98 -2.60 -6.27 -2.48
C VAL A 98 -3.75 -7.23 -2.17
N GLY A 99 -4.80 -7.29 -2.98
CA GLY A 99 -5.97 -8.12 -2.63
C GLY A 99 -6.77 -8.69 -3.81
N PRO A 100 -7.52 -9.78 -3.57
CA PRO A 100 -8.47 -10.29 -4.55
C PRO A 100 -9.80 -9.53 -4.51
N ILE A 101 -10.53 -9.57 -5.62
CA ILE A 101 -11.92 -9.09 -5.73
C ILE A 101 -12.87 -10.21 -5.36
N TRP A 102 -13.89 -9.90 -4.56
CA TRP A 102 -15.03 -10.78 -4.29
C TRP A 102 -16.33 -9.98 -4.38
N LEU A 103 -17.24 -10.40 -5.25
CA LEU A 103 -18.53 -9.74 -5.48
C LEU A 103 -18.39 -8.23 -5.78
N GLY A 104 -17.36 -7.85 -6.57
CA GLY A 104 -17.08 -6.47 -6.93
C GLY A 104 -16.43 -5.62 -5.82
N ASP A 105 -16.06 -6.22 -4.69
CA ASP A 105 -15.52 -5.51 -3.52
C ASP A 105 -14.23 -6.18 -3.01
N ASN A 106 -13.54 -5.47 -2.11
CA ASN A 106 -12.33 -5.91 -1.44
C ASN A 106 -12.58 -7.15 -0.56
N SER A 107 -11.58 -8.02 -0.46
CA SER A 107 -11.61 -9.17 0.46
C SER A 107 -11.84 -8.73 1.91
N SER A 108 -12.44 -9.61 2.74
CA SER A 108 -12.60 -9.35 4.17
C SER A 108 -11.27 -9.08 4.87
N VAL A 109 -10.22 -9.78 4.47
CA VAL A 109 -8.85 -9.56 4.98
C VAL A 109 -8.33 -8.17 4.61
N MET A 110 -8.61 -7.67 3.41
CA MET A 110 -8.24 -6.30 3.02
C MET A 110 -8.95 -5.27 3.90
N LYS A 111 -10.26 -5.45 4.13
CA LYS A 111 -11.04 -4.56 5.01
C LYS A 111 -10.50 -4.57 6.43
N GLN A 112 -10.20 -5.75 6.97
CA GLN A 112 -9.59 -5.89 8.29
C GLN A 112 -8.24 -5.15 8.36
N VAL A 113 -7.34 -5.33 7.41
CA VAL A 113 -6.04 -4.62 7.38
C VAL A 113 -6.25 -3.10 7.35
N VAL A 114 -7.21 -2.59 6.57
CA VAL A 114 -7.54 -1.16 6.53
C VAL A 114 -8.06 -0.67 7.89
N GLU A 115 -8.94 -1.42 8.55
CA GLU A 115 -9.42 -1.11 9.90
C GLU A 115 -8.27 -1.07 10.92
N ARG A 116 -7.32 -1.99 10.83
CA ARG A 116 -6.16 -2.01 11.72
C ARG A 116 -5.18 -0.87 11.45
N LEU A 117 -4.96 -0.49 10.19
CA LEU A 117 -4.22 0.72 9.85
C LEU A 117 -4.91 1.96 10.44
N TYR A 118 -6.24 2.03 10.36
CA TYR A 118 -7.02 3.10 10.99
C TYR A 118 -6.92 3.09 12.51
N GLY A 119 -6.77 1.92 13.15
CA GLY A 119 -6.58 1.83 14.58
C GLY A 119 -5.34 2.55 15.13
N CYS A 120 -4.35 2.82 14.27
CA CYS A 120 -3.17 3.60 14.61
C CYS A 120 -3.25 5.07 14.14
N SER A 121 -4.38 5.53 13.61
CA SER A 121 -4.54 6.88 13.04
C SER A 121 -4.41 8.03 14.06
N GLY A 122 -4.56 7.74 15.35
CA GLY A 122 -4.33 8.71 16.42
C GLY A 122 -2.86 8.95 16.76
N ILE A 123 -1.94 8.11 16.30
CA ILE A 123 -0.50 8.21 16.60
C ILE A 123 0.10 9.36 15.80
N LEU A 124 1.00 10.12 16.43
CA LEU A 124 1.70 11.22 15.80
C LEU A 124 3.15 10.86 15.48
N ASN A 125 3.67 11.43 14.38
CA ASN A 125 5.10 11.41 14.07
C ASN A 125 5.85 12.46 14.91
N SER A 126 7.18 12.48 14.82
CA SER A 126 8.02 13.41 15.58
C SER A 126 7.84 14.89 15.23
N GLN A 127 7.14 15.20 14.12
CA GLN A 127 6.80 16.56 13.72
C GLN A 127 5.42 16.99 14.25
N GLY A 128 4.67 16.12 14.94
CA GLY A 128 3.32 16.40 15.44
C GLY A 128 2.20 16.19 14.41
N GLN A 129 2.51 15.62 13.24
CA GLN A 129 1.53 15.20 12.24
C GLN A 129 1.08 13.76 12.49
N TYR A 130 0.02 13.28 11.83
CA TYR A 130 -0.36 11.87 11.89
C TYR A 130 0.77 10.94 11.41
N ALA A 131 0.87 9.75 12.02
CA ALA A 131 2.01 8.85 11.89
C ALA A 131 2.42 8.53 10.44
N TYR A 132 1.45 8.38 9.54
CA TYR A 132 1.69 7.94 8.16
C TYR A 132 2.19 9.05 7.22
N TYR A 133 2.26 10.30 7.68
CA TYR A 133 2.75 11.42 6.86
C TYR A 133 4.17 11.17 6.34
N GLY A 134 4.42 11.60 5.10
CA GLY A 134 5.72 11.44 4.44
C GLY A 134 5.93 10.08 3.76
N LYS A 135 4.92 9.21 3.72
CA LYS A 135 4.96 7.88 3.07
C LYS A 135 4.13 7.85 1.79
N ALA A 136 4.43 6.92 0.87
CA ALA A 136 3.67 6.72 -0.36
C ALA A 136 2.80 5.45 -0.30
N GLY A 137 1.59 5.51 -0.86
CA GLY A 137 0.62 4.42 -0.84
C GLY A 137 0.12 4.01 -2.22
N GLY A 138 -0.09 2.71 -2.44
CA GLY A 138 -0.67 2.17 -3.68
C GLY A 138 -1.39 0.84 -3.47
N CYS A 139 -1.97 0.28 -4.54
CA CYS A 139 -2.66 -1.01 -4.46
C CYS A 139 -2.57 -1.87 -5.73
N LEU A 140 -2.64 -3.19 -5.53
CA LEU A 140 -2.64 -4.19 -6.59
C LEU A 140 -3.82 -5.14 -6.43
N ILE A 141 -4.61 -5.32 -7.49
CA ILE A 141 -5.89 -6.02 -7.38
C ILE A 141 -6.02 -7.09 -8.46
N THR A 142 -6.47 -8.30 -8.09
CA THR A 142 -6.76 -9.38 -9.05
C THR A 142 -8.17 -9.91 -8.87
N GLY A 143 -8.87 -10.20 -9.96
CA GLY A 143 -10.17 -10.89 -9.92
C GLY A 143 -10.39 -11.72 -11.17
N ASN A 144 -11.38 -12.62 -11.16
CA ASN A 144 -11.81 -13.33 -12.36
C ASN A 144 -12.60 -12.40 -13.30
N GLU A 145 -13.36 -11.49 -12.72
CA GLU A 145 -14.17 -10.48 -13.41
C GLU A 145 -14.24 -9.17 -12.58
N ASP A 146 -15.06 -8.22 -13.06
CA ASP A 146 -15.21 -6.81 -12.65
C ASP A 146 -14.97 -6.44 -11.17
N GLY A 147 -14.44 -5.22 -10.95
CA GLY A 147 -14.32 -4.63 -9.60
C GLY A 147 -13.00 -3.91 -9.29
N VAL A 148 -11.98 -3.95 -10.17
CA VAL A 148 -10.63 -3.39 -9.90
C VAL A 148 -10.69 -1.93 -9.46
N LYS A 149 -11.36 -1.07 -10.25
CA LYS A 149 -11.42 0.36 -9.97
C LYS A 149 -12.23 0.69 -8.72
N HIS A 150 -13.28 -0.10 -8.45
CA HIS A 150 -14.10 0.08 -7.25
C HIS A 150 -13.30 -0.28 -5.98
N CYS A 151 -12.59 -1.41 -6.00
CA CYS A 151 -11.69 -1.82 -4.93
C CYS A 151 -10.56 -0.80 -4.70
N ALA A 152 -9.92 -0.34 -5.78
CA ALA A 152 -8.86 0.66 -5.75
C ALA A 152 -9.33 1.99 -5.16
N MET A 153 -10.51 2.47 -5.56
CA MET A 153 -11.10 3.70 -5.03
C MET A 153 -11.18 3.68 -3.50
N ASN A 154 -11.66 2.56 -2.92
CA ASN A 154 -11.75 2.40 -1.48
C ASN A 154 -10.36 2.38 -0.81
N ILE A 155 -9.45 1.54 -1.33
CA ILE A 155 -8.09 1.40 -0.76
C ILE A 155 -7.31 2.71 -0.80
N LEU A 156 -7.26 3.36 -1.97
CA LEU A 156 -6.48 4.57 -2.16
C LEU A 156 -7.04 5.74 -1.34
N TYR A 157 -8.37 5.87 -1.24
CA TYR A 157 -8.99 6.85 -0.35
C TYR A 157 -8.63 6.57 1.11
N SER A 158 -8.72 5.32 1.57
CA SER A 158 -8.36 4.96 2.95
C SER A 158 -6.90 5.29 3.26
N LEU A 159 -5.95 4.92 2.38
CA LEU A 159 -4.54 5.25 2.57
C LEU A 159 -4.29 6.76 2.57
N GLN A 160 -4.91 7.49 1.64
CA GLN A 160 -4.85 8.96 1.62
C GLN A 160 -5.35 9.57 2.93
N HIS A 161 -6.51 9.12 3.39
CA HIS A 161 -7.16 9.64 4.60
C HIS A 161 -6.30 9.43 5.85
N LEU A 162 -5.55 8.33 5.91
CA LEU A 162 -4.62 8.05 7.01
C LEU A 162 -3.37 8.93 6.99
N GLY A 163 -2.99 9.48 5.83
CA GLY A 163 -1.83 10.36 5.67
C GLY A 163 -0.78 9.91 4.65
N TYR A 164 -1.00 8.79 3.96
CA TYR A 164 -0.16 8.43 2.82
C TYR A 164 -0.38 9.40 1.66
N THR A 165 0.69 9.72 0.93
CA THR A 165 0.58 10.44 -0.34
C THR A 165 0.36 9.45 -1.48
N ILE A 166 -0.67 9.68 -2.28
CA ILE A 166 -1.05 8.80 -3.39
C ILE A 166 -0.57 9.43 -4.72
N PRO A 167 0.34 8.80 -5.47
CA PRO A 167 0.77 9.33 -6.76
C PRO A 167 -0.29 9.12 -7.85
N PRO A 168 -0.13 9.74 -9.04
CA PRO A 168 -0.91 9.37 -10.21
C PRO A 168 -0.77 7.88 -10.53
N GLN A 169 -1.86 7.22 -10.94
CA GLN A 169 -1.86 5.79 -11.30
C GLN A 169 -1.31 4.88 -10.19
N ALA A 170 -1.73 5.12 -8.95
CA ALA A 170 -1.34 4.35 -7.76
C ALA A 170 -2.03 2.98 -7.63
N ASP A 171 -2.82 2.58 -8.63
CA ASP A 171 -3.42 1.26 -8.74
C ASP A 171 -2.99 0.53 -10.01
N ALA A 172 -2.89 -0.80 -9.91
CA ALA A 172 -2.90 -1.67 -11.07
C ALA A 172 -3.64 -2.97 -10.75
N GLY A 173 -4.11 -3.66 -11.79
CA GLY A 173 -4.83 -4.90 -11.59
C GLY A 173 -5.01 -5.74 -12.83
N TRP A 174 -5.54 -6.94 -12.61
CA TRP A 174 -5.95 -7.85 -13.67
C TRP A 174 -7.34 -8.42 -13.40
N ILE A 175 -8.15 -8.46 -14.45
CA ILE A 175 -9.43 -9.16 -14.51
C ILE A 175 -9.55 -9.88 -15.85
N GLY A 176 -10.27 -10.99 -15.85
CA GLY A 176 -10.72 -11.66 -17.05
C GLY A 176 -11.95 -10.98 -17.67
N PRO A 177 -12.50 -11.59 -18.74
CA PRO A 177 -13.81 -11.21 -19.27
C PRO A 177 -14.92 -11.51 -18.26
N ALA A 178 -16.08 -10.89 -18.43
CA ALA A 178 -17.26 -11.21 -17.62
C ALA A 178 -17.57 -12.71 -17.65
N GLY A 179 -17.77 -13.30 -16.48
CA GLY A 179 -17.96 -14.72 -16.24
C GLY A 179 -16.96 -15.30 -15.22
N PRO A 180 -17.11 -16.58 -14.84
CA PRO A 180 -16.30 -17.25 -13.82
C PRO A 180 -14.90 -17.65 -14.34
N GLY A 181 -14.35 -16.92 -15.31
CA GLY A 181 -13.15 -17.29 -16.08
C GLY A 181 -11.91 -17.60 -15.24
N PRO A 182 -10.80 -18.01 -15.87
CA PRO A 182 -9.57 -18.35 -15.17
C PRO A 182 -9.08 -17.19 -14.30
N SER A 183 -8.36 -17.51 -13.24
CA SER A 183 -7.71 -16.54 -12.36
C SER A 183 -6.33 -16.16 -12.90
N TYR A 184 -5.73 -15.09 -12.38
CA TYR A 184 -4.50 -14.50 -12.92
C TYR A 184 -3.38 -15.51 -13.25
N LEU A 185 -3.11 -16.50 -12.39
CA LEU A 185 -2.02 -17.47 -12.58
C LEU A 185 -2.48 -18.80 -13.18
N ASP A 186 -3.77 -18.93 -13.50
CA ASP A 186 -4.28 -20.16 -14.08
C ASP A 186 -3.75 -20.33 -15.51
N PRO A 187 -3.45 -21.57 -15.95
CA PRO A 187 -3.05 -21.83 -17.33
C PRO A 187 -4.08 -21.28 -18.33
N GLY A 188 -3.61 -20.48 -19.29
CA GLY A 188 -4.48 -19.89 -20.31
C GLY A 188 -5.29 -18.67 -19.86
N SER A 189 -5.05 -18.14 -18.66
CA SER A 189 -5.68 -16.88 -18.21
C SER A 189 -5.27 -15.67 -19.06
N GLY A 190 -4.05 -15.69 -19.60
CA GLY A 190 -3.41 -14.53 -20.23
C GLY A 190 -3.04 -13.42 -19.23
N GLY A 191 -3.12 -13.69 -17.93
CA GLY A 191 -2.87 -12.73 -16.86
C GLY A 191 -1.42 -12.23 -16.82
N PRO A 192 -0.42 -13.11 -16.68
CA PRO A 192 0.97 -12.71 -16.56
C PRO A 192 1.50 -12.04 -17.83
N GLU A 193 0.88 -12.33 -18.98
CA GLU A 193 1.22 -11.78 -20.30
C GLU A 193 0.42 -10.52 -20.65
N ASN A 194 -0.59 -10.14 -19.87
CA ASN A 194 -1.47 -9.01 -20.21
C ASN A 194 -0.70 -7.68 -20.22
N ASP A 195 -0.57 -7.07 -21.41
CA ASP A 195 0.21 -5.84 -21.61
C ASP A 195 -0.33 -4.66 -20.77
N PHE A 196 -1.65 -4.50 -20.70
CA PHE A 196 -2.27 -3.42 -19.94
C PHE A 196 -1.99 -3.53 -18.44
N THR A 197 -2.12 -4.73 -17.87
CA THR A 197 -1.76 -5.02 -16.48
C THR A 197 -0.27 -4.79 -16.24
N ASN A 198 0.61 -5.33 -17.11
CA ASN A 198 2.06 -5.20 -16.95
C ASN A 198 2.53 -3.74 -17.03
N ARG A 199 1.99 -2.97 -17.99
CA ARG A 199 2.29 -1.54 -18.15
C ARG A 199 1.84 -0.75 -16.93
N ASN A 200 0.60 -0.92 -16.48
CA ASN A 200 0.08 -0.14 -15.36
C ASN A 200 0.76 -0.54 -14.03
N THR A 201 1.08 -1.83 -13.84
CA THR A 201 1.89 -2.29 -12.69
C THR A 201 3.26 -1.64 -12.69
N SER A 202 3.89 -1.53 -13.85
CA SER A 202 5.18 -0.84 -13.98
C SER A 202 5.05 0.65 -13.64
N PHE A 203 4.06 1.35 -14.21
CA PHE A 203 3.86 2.78 -13.96
C PHE A 203 3.55 3.07 -12.50
N MET A 204 2.62 2.32 -11.90
CA MET A 204 2.33 2.41 -10.47
C MET A 204 3.60 2.24 -9.64
N THR A 205 4.39 1.20 -9.92
CA THR A 205 5.62 0.91 -9.17
C THR A 205 6.64 2.05 -9.26
N TRP A 206 6.89 2.57 -10.46
CA TRP A 206 7.79 3.70 -10.68
C TRP A 206 7.29 4.98 -9.99
N ASN A 207 5.99 5.28 -10.10
CA ASN A 207 5.40 6.46 -9.48
C ASN A 207 5.48 6.41 -7.95
N LEU A 208 5.32 5.23 -7.33
CA LEU A 208 5.52 5.03 -5.89
C LEU A 208 6.97 5.28 -5.48
N MET A 209 7.95 4.71 -6.20
CA MET A 209 9.38 4.90 -5.91
C MET A 209 9.78 6.38 -6.03
N HIS A 210 9.37 7.05 -7.11
CA HIS A 210 9.67 8.46 -7.30
C HIS A 210 9.05 9.34 -6.21
N LEU A 211 7.77 9.13 -5.88
CA LEU A 211 7.10 9.93 -4.86
C LEU A 211 7.70 9.70 -3.47
N ALA A 212 7.95 8.45 -3.07
CA ALA A 212 8.57 8.14 -1.79
C ALA A 212 9.98 8.75 -1.68
N ALA A 213 10.79 8.68 -2.74
CA ALA A 213 12.09 9.33 -2.77
C ALA A 213 11.98 10.86 -2.65
N MET A 214 11.02 11.49 -3.32
CA MET A 214 10.79 12.94 -3.22
C MET A 214 10.42 13.33 -1.78
N LEU A 215 9.49 12.61 -1.16
CA LEU A 215 9.08 12.85 0.24
C LEU A 215 10.25 12.67 1.20
N LYS A 216 10.99 11.57 1.08
CA LYS A 216 12.13 11.27 1.95
C LYS A 216 13.22 12.34 1.85
N ARG A 217 13.57 12.75 0.63
CA ARG A 217 14.56 13.82 0.38
C ARG A 217 14.11 15.19 0.88
N ALA A 218 12.80 15.46 0.87
CA ALA A 218 12.22 16.69 1.38
C ALA A 218 12.05 16.71 2.91
N GLY A 219 12.26 15.57 3.60
CA GLY A 219 11.98 15.45 5.03
C GLY A 219 10.49 15.24 5.37
N GLY A 220 9.70 14.75 4.43
CA GLY A 220 8.26 14.52 4.55
C GLY A 220 7.39 15.63 3.96
N ILE A 221 6.11 15.66 4.35
CA ILE A 221 5.21 16.80 4.07
C ILE A 221 5.54 17.90 5.08
N PRO A 222 5.71 19.18 4.65
CA PRO A 222 5.94 20.27 5.59
C PRO A 222 4.92 20.30 6.74
N ALA A 223 5.41 20.41 7.98
CA ALA A 223 4.61 20.33 9.20
C ALA A 223 3.73 21.57 9.45
N HIS A 224 4.13 22.72 8.94
CA HIS A 224 3.40 23.96 9.17
C HIS A 224 1.93 23.84 8.72
N GLY A 225 1.00 24.04 9.65
CA GLY A 225 -0.45 24.03 9.41
C GLY A 225 -1.13 22.66 9.47
N ASN A 226 -0.40 21.57 9.73
CA ASN A 226 -0.98 20.22 9.82
C ASN A 226 -0.50 19.42 11.04
N GLN A 227 -0.19 20.14 12.13
CA GLN A 227 0.26 19.58 13.39
C GLN A 227 -0.88 19.49 14.39
N ARG A 228 -1.30 18.27 14.71
CA ARG A 228 -2.36 18.01 15.69
C ARG A 228 -1.94 18.46 17.10
N SER A 229 -0.67 18.26 17.46
CA SER A 229 -0.14 18.66 18.76
C SER A 229 -0.16 20.17 18.98
N GLU A 230 0.10 20.97 17.94
CA GLU A 230 0.03 22.44 18.04
C GLU A 230 -1.42 22.93 18.12
N TRP A 231 -2.32 22.30 17.35
CA TRP A 231 -3.75 22.58 17.44
C TRP A 231 -4.31 22.29 18.84
N GLU A 232 -3.96 21.14 19.43
CA GLU A 232 -4.36 20.77 20.79
C GLU A 232 -3.75 21.70 21.86
N ALA A 233 -2.59 22.30 21.59
CA ALA A 233 -1.99 23.34 22.43
C ALA A 233 -2.61 24.75 22.24
N GLY A 234 -3.61 24.90 21.38
CA GLY A 234 -4.25 26.17 21.06
C GLY A 234 -3.44 27.08 20.13
N CYS A 235 -2.36 26.57 19.55
CA CYS A 235 -1.56 27.26 18.55
C CYS A 235 -2.18 27.03 17.16
N SER A 236 -3.21 27.79 16.82
CA SER A 236 -3.89 27.72 15.52
C SER A 236 -3.60 29.00 14.71
N PRO A 237 -2.42 29.12 14.06
CA PRO A 237 -1.99 30.36 13.40
C PRO A 237 -2.99 30.89 12.37
N ASP A 238 -3.74 29.99 11.72
CA ASP A 238 -4.70 30.33 10.66
C ASP A 238 -6.18 30.20 11.07
N ALA A 239 -6.47 29.76 12.29
CA ALA A 239 -7.83 29.67 12.80
C ALA A 239 -8.00 30.56 14.05
N ALA A 240 -8.78 31.63 13.92
CA ALA A 240 -9.14 32.46 15.05
C ALA A 240 -9.82 31.60 16.13
N ASN A 241 -9.29 31.61 17.36
CA ASN A 241 -9.90 30.93 18.49
C ASN A 241 -11.32 31.51 18.72
N PRO A 242 -12.40 30.71 18.58
CA PRO A 242 -13.76 31.21 18.74
C PRO A 242 -14.08 31.68 20.18
N ASP A 243 -13.30 31.26 21.17
CA ASP A 243 -13.51 31.59 22.59
C ASP A 243 -12.75 32.85 23.04
N HIS A 244 -11.95 33.46 22.16
CA HIS A 244 -11.31 34.75 22.39
C HIS A 244 -11.74 35.76 21.31
N ARG A 245 -12.92 36.35 21.50
CA ARG A 245 -13.31 37.65 20.93
C ARG A 245 -13.56 38.64 22.05
#